data_AF-A0A2S5T8T0-F1
#
_entry.id   AF-A0A2S5T8T0-F1
#
_cell.length_a   1.000
_cell.length_b   1.000
_cell.length_c   1.000
_cell.angle_alpha   90.00
_cell.angle_beta   90.00
_cell.angle_gamma   90.00
#
_symmetry.space_group_name_H-M   'P 1'
#
loop_
_entity.id
_entity.type
_entity.pdbx_description
1 polymer ?
#
loop_
_entity_poly.entity_id
_entity_poly.type
_entity_poly.pdbx_seq_one_letter_code
_entity_poly.pdbx_strand_id
1 'polypeptide(L)'
;MAIFREASAAPHLHPVPNDVEDIKPAAIHDRPIGDIIRRRKKLSAEQVDQILQFQREKGLRFGEAAVALGLATDDDVLFALSQQFHYPYAPDPRREMRSELVTATQPFSHQAEAFRAIRSQLMMRLFTAEEPRRALAVVSPDPGDGKTFFAANLAVVLSQLGGRTLLVDCDMRGPRQHEVFELDASSGLSGILSGRAETNVIKQIPALPSLYVLPVGITPPNPLELVERPAFGLLMRELLNKFDHVVVDTPAAAYGSDASVIAARCGAALVVARQGRSRVDRLQDLVGTLTGSPAKLAGVIMNEY
;
A
#
# COMPACT_ATOMS: atom_id res chain seq x y z
N MET A 1 37.64 -20.17 30.17
CA MET A 1 37.92 -18.72 30.34
C MET A 1 38.53 -18.22 29.04
N ALA A 2 37.68 -17.83 28.09
CA ALA A 2 38.08 -17.44 26.74
C ALA A 2 38.02 -15.92 26.61
N ILE A 3 39.13 -15.33 26.19
CA ILE A 3 39.36 -13.89 26.06
C ILE A 3 38.75 -13.43 24.73
N PHE A 4 37.71 -12.59 24.78
CA PHE A 4 37.15 -11.93 23.61
C PHE A 4 37.94 -10.66 23.31
N ARG A 5 38.50 -10.57 22.11
CA ARG A 5 39.02 -9.32 21.53
C ARG A 5 37.84 -8.54 20.93
N GLU A 6 37.67 -7.30 21.36
CA GLU A 6 36.78 -6.34 20.71
C GLU A 6 37.30 -6.01 19.31
N ALA A 7 36.50 -6.32 18.30
CA ALA A 7 36.65 -5.79 16.95
C ALA A 7 35.60 -4.71 16.75
N SER A 8 35.99 -3.46 17.03
CA SER A 8 35.23 -2.26 16.67
C SER A 8 35.45 -1.96 15.19
N ALA A 9 34.45 -2.22 14.37
CA ALA A 9 34.26 -1.56 13.08
C ALA A 9 32.75 -1.50 12.80
N ALA A 10 32.16 -0.32 12.97
CA ALA A 10 30.78 -0.06 12.58
C ALA A 10 30.67 -0.18 11.05
N PRO A 11 29.67 -0.90 10.49
CA PRO A 11 29.45 -0.89 9.06
C PRO A 11 28.93 0.50 8.65
N HIS A 12 29.69 1.18 7.80
CA HIS A 12 29.29 2.44 7.19
C HIS A 12 28.13 2.16 6.21
N LEU A 13 26.91 2.56 6.59
CA LEU A 13 25.77 2.62 5.68
C LEU A 13 25.92 3.85 4.77
N HIS A 14 25.80 3.65 3.47
CA HIS A 14 25.81 4.75 2.49
C HIS A 14 24.49 5.55 2.56
N PRO A 15 24.55 6.89 2.41
CA PRO A 15 23.36 7.73 2.44
C PRO A 15 22.46 7.46 1.23
N VAL A 16 21.15 7.41 1.46
CA VAL A 16 20.13 7.35 0.41
C VAL A 16 20.08 8.70 -0.35
N PRO A 17 20.07 8.72 -1.69
CA PRO A 17 20.07 9.96 -2.49
C PRO A 17 18.83 10.85 -2.26
N ASN A 18 19.05 12.18 -2.30
CA ASN A 18 18.05 13.24 -2.16
C ASN A 18 17.75 13.86 -3.53
N ASP A 19 16.88 13.26 -4.34
CA ASP A 19 16.42 13.89 -5.59
C ASP A 19 14.88 13.91 -5.63
N VAL A 20 14.26 15.00 -5.16
CA VAL A 20 12.85 15.32 -5.46
C VAL A 20 12.73 16.84 -5.59
N GLU A 21 12.52 17.34 -6.81
CA GLU A 21 12.21 18.74 -7.08
C GLU A 21 10.80 19.11 -6.60
N ASP A 22 10.67 20.26 -5.93
CA ASP A 22 9.42 20.82 -5.43
C ASP A 22 8.49 21.26 -6.59
N ILE A 23 7.45 20.46 -6.87
CA ILE A 23 6.38 20.86 -7.80
C ILE A 23 5.27 21.58 -7.02
N LYS A 24 5.11 22.88 -7.28
CA LYS A 24 4.01 23.69 -6.73
C LYS A 24 2.65 23.22 -7.30
N PRO A 25 1.61 23.03 -6.48
CA PRO A 25 0.29 22.67 -6.97
C PRO A 25 -0.34 23.84 -7.75
N ALA A 26 -0.85 23.55 -8.95
CA ALA A 26 -1.56 24.49 -9.82
C ALA A 26 -2.97 24.83 -9.27
N ALA A 27 -3.45 26.04 -9.60
CA ALA A 27 -4.68 26.64 -9.07
C ALA A 27 -5.98 25.84 -9.36
N ILE A 28 -6.88 25.88 -8.37
CA ILE A 28 -8.11 25.09 -8.22
C ILE A 28 -9.21 25.58 -9.18
N HIS A 29 -9.73 24.70 -10.04
CA HIS A 29 -10.93 24.93 -10.83
C HIS A 29 -11.95 23.82 -10.59
N ASP A 30 -13.01 24.10 -9.83
CA ASP A 30 -14.17 23.22 -9.66
C ASP A 30 -14.96 23.13 -10.98
N ARG A 31 -14.68 22.11 -11.79
CA ARG A 31 -15.41 21.86 -13.03
C ARG A 31 -16.60 20.92 -12.77
N PRO A 32 -17.81 21.21 -13.29
CA PRO A 32 -18.95 20.32 -13.17
C PRO A 32 -18.68 18.94 -13.81
N ILE A 33 -19.18 17.87 -13.20
CA ILE A 33 -19.00 16.49 -13.68
C ILE A 33 -19.36 16.31 -15.17
N GLY A 34 -20.46 16.94 -15.61
CA GLY A 34 -20.94 16.84 -16.99
C GLY A 34 -19.95 17.39 -18.01
N ASP A 35 -19.21 18.46 -17.67
CA ASP A 35 -18.17 19.01 -18.53
C ASP A 35 -16.98 18.08 -18.67
N ILE A 36 -16.63 17.37 -17.60
CA ILE A 36 -15.52 16.43 -17.57
C ILE A 36 -15.86 15.19 -18.41
N ILE A 37 -17.08 14.63 -18.25
CA ILE A 37 -17.57 13.50 -19.04
C ILE A 37 -17.67 13.88 -20.53
N ARG A 38 -18.27 15.04 -20.85
CA ARG A 38 -18.40 15.55 -22.22
C ARG A 38 -17.05 15.60 -22.93
N ARG A 39 -16.02 16.15 -22.29
CA ARG A 39 -14.68 16.27 -22.89
C ARG A 39 -14.00 14.92 -23.06
N ARG A 40 -14.09 14.04 -22.05
CA ARG A 40 -13.46 12.72 -22.08
C ARG A 40 -14.02 11.85 -23.21
N LYS A 41 -15.35 11.85 -23.37
CA LYS A 41 -16.05 11.05 -24.40
C LYS A 41 -16.29 11.77 -25.71
N LYS A 42 -15.88 13.05 -25.80
CA LYS A 42 -16.11 13.91 -26.95
C LYS A 42 -17.59 13.91 -27.39
N LEU A 43 -18.49 14.00 -26.40
CA LEU A 43 -19.93 13.96 -26.65
C LEU A 43 -20.36 15.15 -27.51
N SER A 44 -21.20 14.90 -28.51
CA SER A 44 -21.81 15.95 -29.35
C SER A 44 -22.84 16.76 -28.56
N ALA A 45 -23.21 17.94 -29.06
CA ALA A 45 -24.27 18.75 -28.44
C ALA A 45 -25.60 17.97 -28.34
N GLU A 46 -25.96 17.23 -29.39
CA GLU A 46 -27.15 16.37 -29.42
C GLU A 46 -27.11 15.27 -28.35
N GLN A 47 -25.95 14.62 -28.16
CA GLN A 47 -25.78 13.61 -27.12
C GLN A 47 -25.89 14.20 -25.72
N VAL A 48 -25.38 15.43 -25.50
CA VAL A 48 -25.53 16.12 -24.22
C VAL A 48 -26.99 16.48 -23.95
N ASP A 49 -27.71 16.96 -24.96
CA ASP A 49 -29.13 17.29 -24.82
C ASP A 49 -29.98 16.03 -24.52
N GLN A 50 -29.67 14.89 -25.16
CA GLN A 50 -30.28 13.59 -24.85
C GLN A 50 -30.07 13.20 -23.39
N ILE A 51 -28.84 13.35 -22.87
CA ILE A 51 -28.53 13.07 -21.46
C ILE A 51 -29.34 13.99 -20.55
N LEU A 52 -29.38 15.29 -20.82
CA LEU A 52 -30.12 16.28 -20.01
C LEU A 52 -31.64 16.06 -20.03
N GLN A 53 -32.18 15.59 -21.16
CA GLN A 53 -33.60 15.24 -21.27
C GLN A 53 -33.90 13.99 -20.45
N PHE A 54 -33.12 12.92 -20.64
CA PHE A 54 -33.27 11.67 -19.89
C PHE A 54 -33.07 11.86 -18.38
N GLN A 55 -32.13 12.72 -18.00
CA GLN A 55 -31.89 13.15 -16.63
C GLN A 55 -33.15 13.76 -16.00
N ARG A 56 -33.83 14.68 -16.71
CA ARG A 56 -35.06 15.34 -16.25
C ARG A 56 -36.25 14.40 -16.20
N GLU A 57 -36.40 13.52 -17.19
CA GLU A 57 -37.50 12.56 -17.26
C GLU A 57 -37.42 11.47 -16.18
N LYS A 58 -36.21 11.01 -15.85
CA LYS A 58 -35.98 9.91 -14.89
C LYS A 58 -35.54 10.37 -13.50
N GLY A 59 -35.31 11.67 -13.31
CA GLY A 59 -34.80 12.22 -12.04
C GLY A 59 -33.40 11.74 -11.65
N LEU A 60 -32.58 11.39 -12.64
CA LEU A 60 -31.23 10.84 -12.43
C LEU A 60 -30.17 11.94 -12.29
N ARG A 61 -28.95 11.58 -11.89
CA ARG A 61 -27.77 12.45 -12.04
C ARG A 61 -27.24 12.39 -13.47
N PHE A 62 -26.53 13.42 -13.93
CA PHE A 62 -26.01 13.49 -15.30
C PHE A 62 -25.15 12.25 -15.67
N GLY A 63 -24.27 11.81 -14.78
CA GLY A 63 -23.44 10.62 -15.02
C GLY A 63 -24.26 9.33 -15.14
N GLU A 64 -25.25 9.13 -14.27
CA GLU A 64 -26.16 7.98 -14.30
C GLU A 64 -26.99 7.95 -15.58
N ALA A 65 -27.50 9.11 -16.01
CA ALA A 65 -28.21 9.26 -17.27
C ALA A 65 -27.30 8.95 -18.47
N ALA A 66 -26.04 9.39 -18.45
CA ALA A 66 -25.07 9.11 -19.50
C ALA A 66 -24.72 7.61 -19.62
N VAL A 67 -24.64 6.90 -18.48
CA VAL A 67 -24.42 5.45 -18.44
C VAL A 67 -25.65 4.69 -18.94
N ALA A 68 -26.84 5.06 -18.47
CA ALA A 68 -28.08 4.43 -18.89
C ALA A 68 -28.34 4.54 -20.40
N LEU A 69 -27.88 5.63 -21.02
CA LEU A 69 -27.95 5.85 -22.47
C LEU A 69 -26.79 5.20 -23.26
N GLY A 70 -25.85 4.54 -22.59
CA GLY A 70 -24.66 3.94 -23.22
C GLY A 70 -23.65 4.97 -23.77
N LEU A 71 -23.78 6.24 -23.41
CA LEU A 71 -22.94 7.35 -23.88
C LEU A 71 -21.68 7.53 -23.02
N ALA A 72 -21.71 7.00 -21.80
CA ALA A 72 -20.58 6.92 -20.88
C ALA A 72 -20.53 5.53 -20.23
N THR A 73 -19.36 5.12 -19.73
CA THR A 73 -19.27 3.97 -18.82
C THR A 73 -19.24 4.45 -17.37
N ASP A 74 -19.46 3.54 -16.41
CA ASP A 74 -19.29 3.87 -14.99
C ASP A 74 -17.90 4.46 -14.72
N ASP A 75 -16.87 4.01 -15.43
CA ASP A 75 -15.49 4.53 -15.30
C ASP A 75 -15.35 5.98 -15.70
N ASP A 76 -16.08 6.39 -16.73
CA ASP A 76 -16.05 7.78 -17.21
C ASP A 76 -16.68 8.70 -16.16
N VAL A 77 -17.73 8.22 -15.48
CA VAL A 77 -18.37 8.92 -14.36
C VAL A 77 -17.44 8.98 -13.15
N LEU A 78 -16.82 7.85 -12.78
CA LEU A 78 -15.90 7.78 -11.64
C LEU A 78 -14.64 8.64 -11.87
N PHE A 79 -14.10 8.66 -13.09
CA PHE A 79 -13.02 9.58 -13.44
C PHE A 79 -13.45 11.04 -13.33
N ALA A 80 -14.65 11.38 -13.79
CA ALA A 80 -15.14 12.75 -13.69
C ALA A 80 -15.32 13.19 -12.23
N LEU A 81 -15.83 12.29 -11.37
CA LEU A 81 -15.91 12.51 -9.93
C LEU A 81 -14.53 12.65 -9.29
N SER A 82 -13.56 11.81 -9.65
CA SER A 82 -12.22 11.90 -9.07
C SER A 82 -11.53 13.22 -9.41
N GLN A 83 -11.72 13.73 -10.64
CA GLN A 83 -11.22 15.03 -11.06
C GLN A 83 -11.93 16.17 -10.32
N GLN A 84 -13.26 16.09 -10.18
CA GLN A 84 -14.06 17.10 -9.47
C GLN A 84 -13.68 17.20 -7.99
N PHE A 85 -13.46 16.07 -7.32
CA PHE A 85 -13.12 16.01 -5.89
C PHE A 85 -11.60 15.92 -5.63
N HIS A 86 -10.76 16.11 -6.65
CA HIS A 86 -9.29 16.02 -6.56
C HIS A 86 -8.79 14.73 -5.87
N TYR A 87 -9.51 13.63 -6.07
CA TYR A 87 -9.14 12.32 -5.56
C TYR A 87 -8.08 11.70 -6.48
N PRO A 88 -6.93 11.23 -5.96
CA PRO A 88 -5.93 10.54 -6.77
C PRO A 88 -6.52 9.22 -7.27
N TYR A 89 -6.97 9.25 -8.52
CA TYR A 89 -7.52 8.11 -9.26
C TYR A 89 -6.68 7.93 -10.52
N ALA A 90 -6.19 6.72 -10.73
CA ALA A 90 -5.42 6.35 -11.90
C ALA A 90 -6.36 5.70 -12.93
N PRO A 91 -6.83 6.42 -13.97
CA PRO A 91 -7.52 5.78 -15.07
C PRO A 91 -6.52 4.95 -15.87
N ASP A 92 -6.50 3.63 -15.69
CA ASP A 92 -5.64 2.75 -16.50
C ASP A 92 -6.46 1.88 -17.47
N PRO A 93 -6.21 1.95 -18.79
CA PRO A 93 -6.77 1.03 -19.78
C PRO A 93 -6.31 -0.44 -19.62
N ARG A 94 -5.33 -0.76 -18.75
CA ARG A 94 -4.89 -2.13 -18.40
C ARG A 94 -5.67 -2.75 -17.24
N ARG A 95 -6.94 -2.37 -17.10
CA ARG A 95 -7.83 -2.71 -15.97
C ARG A 95 -7.91 -4.21 -15.66
N GLU A 96 -7.73 -5.07 -16.65
CA GLU A 96 -7.77 -6.53 -16.49
C GLU A 96 -6.54 -7.09 -15.74
N MET A 97 -5.39 -6.41 -15.74
CA MET A 97 -4.18 -6.87 -15.03
C MET A 97 -3.96 -6.21 -13.66
N ARG A 98 -4.67 -5.10 -13.36
CA ARG A 98 -4.59 -4.40 -12.05
C ARG A 98 -5.72 -4.77 -11.08
N SER A 99 -6.15 -6.04 -11.09
CA SER A 99 -7.24 -6.47 -10.21
C SER A 99 -6.88 -6.40 -8.72
N GLU A 100 -5.59 -6.40 -8.38
CA GLU A 100 -5.14 -6.44 -6.99
C GLU A 100 -5.07 -5.06 -6.31
N LEU A 101 -5.07 -3.93 -7.03
CA LEU A 101 -5.04 -2.57 -6.45
C LEU A 101 -6.42 -1.90 -6.43
N VAL A 102 -7.42 -2.57 -5.83
CA VAL A 102 -8.83 -2.14 -5.82
C VAL A 102 -9.04 -0.72 -5.27
N THR A 103 -8.25 -0.28 -4.29
CA THR A 103 -8.36 1.07 -3.71
C THR A 103 -7.85 2.18 -4.63
N ALA A 104 -7.03 1.83 -5.62
CA ALA A 104 -6.58 2.74 -6.67
C ALA A 104 -7.47 2.68 -7.92
N THR A 105 -7.89 1.48 -8.33
CA THR A 105 -8.61 1.24 -9.59
C THR A 105 -10.13 1.33 -9.46
N GLN A 106 -10.67 1.10 -8.27
CA GLN A 106 -12.10 1.15 -7.94
C GLN A 106 -12.33 1.91 -6.63
N PRO A 107 -11.94 3.19 -6.53
CA PRO A 107 -11.93 3.94 -5.27
C PRO A 107 -13.33 4.14 -4.66
N PHE A 108 -14.40 3.98 -5.43
CA PHE A 108 -15.78 4.13 -4.94
C PHE A 108 -16.47 2.79 -4.65
N SER A 109 -15.73 1.69 -4.72
CA SER A 109 -16.24 0.36 -4.36
C SER A 109 -16.46 0.22 -2.85
N HIS A 110 -17.33 -0.72 -2.46
CA HIS A 110 -17.51 -1.08 -1.05
C HIS A 110 -16.19 -1.57 -0.42
N GLN A 111 -15.38 -2.30 -1.19
CA GLN A 111 -14.04 -2.75 -0.76
C GLN A 111 -13.12 -1.57 -0.45
N ALA A 112 -13.09 -0.55 -1.32
CA ALA A 112 -12.29 0.64 -1.07
C ALA A 112 -12.74 1.38 0.20
N GLU A 113 -14.04 1.45 0.45
CA GLU A 113 -14.57 2.05 1.69
C GLU A 113 -14.20 1.24 2.93
N ALA A 114 -14.20 -0.08 2.88
CA ALA A 114 -13.73 -0.93 3.96
C ALA A 114 -12.24 -0.64 4.31
N PHE A 115 -11.37 -0.49 3.30
CA PHE A 115 -9.99 -0.07 3.52
C PHE A 115 -9.87 1.33 4.13
N ARG A 116 -10.73 2.29 3.75
CA ARG A 116 -10.76 3.62 4.38
C ARG A 116 -11.20 3.55 5.84
N ALA A 117 -12.18 2.72 6.17
CA ALA A 117 -12.60 2.51 7.55
C ALA A 117 -11.47 1.91 8.40
N ILE A 118 -10.77 0.91 7.86
CA ILE A 118 -9.59 0.31 8.52
C ILE A 118 -8.48 1.35 8.73
N ARG A 119 -8.18 2.14 7.69
CA ARG A 119 -7.22 3.24 7.77
C ARG A 119 -7.59 4.21 8.90
N SER A 120 -8.85 4.65 8.98
CA SER A 120 -9.30 5.55 10.06
C SER A 120 -9.11 4.94 11.44
N GLN A 121 -9.40 3.64 11.61
CA GLN A 121 -9.16 2.94 12.89
C GLN A 121 -7.67 2.88 13.24
N LEU A 122 -6.79 2.64 12.26
CA LEU A 122 -5.34 2.65 12.46
C LEU A 122 -4.83 4.04 12.83
N MET A 123 -5.33 5.10 12.18
CA MET A 123 -4.99 6.49 12.52
C MET A 123 -5.34 6.82 13.97
N MET A 124 -6.50 6.36 14.45
CA MET A 124 -6.97 6.64 15.81
C MET A 124 -6.26 5.83 16.90
N ARG A 125 -5.71 4.66 16.58
CA ARG A 125 -5.19 3.70 17.59
C ARG A 125 -3.68 3.50 17.56
N LEU A 126 -3.06 3.72 16.41
CA LEU A 126 -1.66 3.39 16.16
C LEU A 126 -0.84 4.58 15.70
N PHE A 127 -1.38 5.44 14.82
CA PHE A 127 -0.65 6.59 14.26
C PHE A 127 -1.00 7.92 14.93
N THR A 128 -1.30 7.88 16.24
CA THR A 128 -1.57 9.10 17.02
C THR A 128 -0.26 9.83 17.35
N ALA A 129 -0.34 11.15 17.57
CA ALA A 129 0.83 11.95 17.92
C ALA A 129 1.44 11.63 19.29
N GLU A 130 0.65 11.00 20.17
CA GLU A 130 1.04 10.63 21.54
C GLU A 130 1.78 9.28 21.59
N GLU A 131 1.63 8.45 20.56
CA GLU A 131 2.26 7.14 20.49
C GLU A 131 3.63 7.21 19.80
N PRO A 132 4.60 6.35 20.19
CA PRO A 132 5.85 6.22 19.44
C PRO A 132 5.58 5.86 17.98
N ARG A 133 6.31 6.50 17.05
CA ARG A 133 6.25 6.13 15.62
C ARG A 133 6.66 4.67 15.43
N ARG A 134 5.82 3.92 14.73
CA ARG A 134 5.98 2.48 14.45
C ARG A 134 5.69 2.22 12.98
N ALA A 135 6.39 1.26 12.41
CA ALA A 135 5.98 0.66 11.15
C ALA A 135 4.92 -0.41 11.43
N LEU A 136 4.05 -0.66 10.47
CA LEU A 136 2.99 -1.64 10.57
C LEU A 136 3.33 -2.88 9.75
N ALA A 137 3.70 -3.97 10.42
CA ALA A 137 3.83 -5.27 9.77
C ALA A 137 2.45 -5.86 9.48
N VAL A 138 2.23 -6.29 8.24
CA VAL A 138 1.06 -7.06 7.84
C VAL A 138 1.47 -8.52 7.80
N VAL A 139 0.85 -9.34 8.65
CA VAL A 139 1.23 -10.73 8.89
C VAL A 139 0.03 -11.65 8.68
N SER A 140 0.24 -12.87 8.22
CA SER A 140 -0.82 -13.89 8.12
C SER A 140 -0.30 -15.28 8.51
N PRO A 141 -1.18 -16.18 8.98
CA PRO A 141 -0.79 -17.55 9.29
C PRO A 141 -0.23 -18.27 8.07
N ASP A 142 -0.95 -18.23 6.95
CA ASP A 142 -0.72 -19.10 5.81
C ASP A 142 -0.47 -18.33 4.50
N PRO A 143 0.24 -18.95 3.53
CA PRO A 143 0.35 -18.43 2.18
C PRO A 143 -1.05 -18.37 1.54
N GLY A 144 -1.31 -17.29 0.79
CA GLY A 144 -2.61 -17.11 0.13
C GLY A 144 -3.72 -16.57 1.03
N ASP A 145 -3.42 -16.13 2.26
CA ASP A 145 -4.35 -15.40 3.14
C ASP A 145 -4.59 -13.94 2.70
N GLY A 146 -4.07 -13.50 1.55
CA GLY A 146 -4.31 -12.16 1.01
C GLY A 146 -3.52 -11.02 1.69
N LYS A 147 -2.48 -11.33 2.48
CA LYS A 147 -1.61 -10.36 3.16
C LYS A 147 -1.00 -9.30 2.22
N THR A 148 -0.50 -9.71 1.06
CA THR A 148 0.17 -8.85 0.07
C THR A 148 -0.82 -7.89 -0.58
N PHE A 149 -1.98 -8.41 -0.99
CA PHE A 149 -3.11 -7.61 -1.47
C PHE A 149 -3.56 -6.60 -0.42
N PHE A 150 -3.69 -7.04 0.82
CA PHE A 150 -4.11 -6.18 1.92
C PHE A 150 -3.08 -5.07 2.18
N ALA A 151 -1.79 -5.40 2.28
CA ALA A 151 -0.71 -4.45 2.49
C ALA A 151 -0.64 -3.39 1.37
N ALA A 152 -0.77 -3.82 0.11
CA ALA A 152 -0.77 -2.94 -1.05
C ALA A 152 -1.93 -1.93 -0.99
N ASN A 153 -3.16 -2.41 -0.81
CA ASN A 153 -4.34 -1.56 -0.77
C ASN A 153 -4.38 -0.65 0.46
N LEU A 154 -3.86 -1.12 1.60
CA LEU A 154 -3.69 -0.30 2.80
C LEU A 154 -2.70 0.85 2.56
N ALA A 155 -1.56 0.57 1.91
CA ALA A 155 -0.58 1.59 1.57
C ALA A 155 -1.16 2.65 0.61
N VAL A 156 -1.96 2.22 -0.38
CA VAL A 156 -2.68 3.14 -1.27
C VAL A 156 -3.59 4.07 -0.46
N VAL A 157 -4.48 3.55 0.39
CA VAL A 157 -5.42 4.42 1.13
C VAL A 157 -4.72 5.33 2.13
N LEU A 158 -3.58 4.91 2.71
CA LEU A 158 -2.74 5.77 3.54
C LEU A 158 -2.12 6.91 2.72
N SER A 159 -1.57 6.62 1.54
CA SER A 159 -0.99 7.65 0.67
C SER A 159 -2.00 8.69 0.19
N GLN A 160 -3.28 8.29 0.10
CA GLN A 160 -4.38 9.18 -0.32
C GLN A 160 -4.69 10.27 0.72
N LEU A 161 -4.12 10.20 1.93
CA LEU A 161 -4.17 11.29 2.93
C LEU A 161 -3.13 12.40 2.65
N GLY A 162 -2.26 12.22 1.65
CA GLY A 162 -1.22 13.18 1.27
C GLY A 162 0.14 12.96 1.96
N GLY A 163 0.16 12.30 3.12
CA GLY A 163 1.39 11.93 3.84
C GLY A 163 2.23 10.90 3.07
N ARG A 164 3.57 11.00 3.19
CA ARG A 164 4.50 10.10 2.49
C ARG A 164 4.34 8.69 3.05
N THR A 165 3.88 7.77 2.23
CA THR A 165 3.64 6.38 2.60
C THR A 165 4.62 5.47 1.88
N LEU A 166 5.31 4.61 2.63
CA LEU A 166 6.18 3.57 2.10
C LEU A 166 5.57 2.19 2.34
N LEU A 167 5.48 1.39 1.28
CA LEU A 167 5.26 -0.05 1.36
C LEU A 167 6.60 -0.76 1.18
N VAL A 168 6.98 -1.58 2.16
CA VAL A 168 8.18 -2.42 2.10
C VAL A 168 7.75 -3.86 1.84
N ASP A 169 8.27 -4.47 0.78
CA ASP A 169 8.16 -5.91 0.56
C ASP A 169 9.28 -6.60 1.34
N CYS A 170 8.93 -7.15 2.51
CA CYS A 170 9.83 -8.00 3.30
C CYS A 170 9.54 -9.49 3.09
N ASP A 171 8.63 -9.88 2.18
CA ASP A 171 8.41 -11.28 1.83
C ASP A 171 9.51 -11.76 0.88
N MET A 172 10.70 -12.00 1.45
CA MET A 172 11.84 -12.54 0.72
C MET A 172 11.69 -14.03 0.36
N ARG A 173 10.57 -14.67 0.72
CA ARG A 173 10.30 -16.09 0.39
C ARG A 173 9.38 -16.22 -0.82
N GLY A 174 8.52 -15.24 -1.04
CA GLY A 174 7.67 -15.11 -2.23
C GLY A 174 7.36 -13.65 -2.51
N PRO A 175 8.35 -12.85 -2.98
CA PRO A 175 8.18 -11.41 -3.21
C PRO A 175 7.16 -11.17 -4.32
N ARG A 176 6.25 -10.24 -4.11
CA ARG A 176 5.15 -9.98 -5.07
C ARG A 176 4.78 -8.52 -5.24
N GLN A 177 5.22 -7.60 -4.36
CA GLN A 177 4.82 -6.20 -4.48
C GLN A 177 5.29 -5.56 -5.78
N HIS A 178 6.45 -5.99 -6.30
CA HIS A 178 6.93 -5.54 -7.61
C HIS A 178 6.00 -5.96 -8.77
N GLU A 179 5.38 -7.14 -8.71
CA GLU A 179 4.38 -7.58 -9.69
C GLU A 179 3.11 -6.74 -9.57
N VAL A 180 2.62 -6.55 -8.34
CA VAL A 180 1.39 -5.78 -8.04
C VAL A 180 1.49 -4.33 -8.52
N PHE A 181 2.67 -3.71 -8.41
CA PHE A 181 2.92 -2.32 -8.78
C PHE A 181 3.62 -2.15 -10.14
N GLU A 182 3.83 -3.23 -10.91
CA GLU A 182 4.52 -3.23 -12.21
C GLU A 182 5.93 -2.57 -12.15
N LEU A 183 6.72 -2.92 -11.14
CA LEU A 183 8.04 -2.32 -10.87
C LEU A 183 9.19 -3.24 -11.29
N ASP A 184 10.30 -2.63 -11.69
CA ASP A 184 11.58 -3.32 -11.77
C ASP A 184 12.07 -3.73 -10.37
N ALA A 185 12.44 -5.00 -10.22
CA ALA A 185 12.90 -5.61 -8.97
C ALA A 185 14.37 -6.05 -9.02
N SER A 186 15.21 -5.39 -9.83
CA SER A 186 16.64 -5.71 -9.92
C SER A 186 17.43 -5.29 -8.66
N SER A 187 16.91 -4.30 -7.92
CA SER A 187 17.48 -3.78 -6.68
C SER A 187 16.40 -3.58 -5.61
N GLY A 188 16.77 -3.62 -4.34
CA GLY A 188 15.79 -3.52 -3.27
C GLY A 188 16.30 -3.86 -1.87
N LEU A 189 15.37 -4.25 -1.00
CA LEU A 189 15.62 -4.50 0.42
C LEU A 189 16.76 -5.49 0.67
N SER A 190 16.81 -6.60 -0.08
CA SER A 190 17.84 -7.63 0.05
C SER A 190 19.25 -7.08 -0.16
N GLY A 191 19.42 -6.19 -1.14
CA GLY A 191 20.67 -5.51 -1.45
C GLY A 191 21.12 -4.61 -0.32
N ILE A 192 20.20 -3.79 0.19
CA ILE A 192 20.42 -2.90 1.35
C ILE A 192 20.89 -3.71 2.56
N LEU A 193 20.18 -4.79 2.91
CA LEU A 193 20.53 -5.61 4.08
C LEU A 193 21.81 -6.44 3.90
N SER A 194 22.20 -6.68 2.64
CA SER A 194 23.48 -7.30 2.30
C SER A 194 24.65 -6.30 2.26
N GLY A 195 24.38 -5.00 2.48
CA GLY A 195 25.40 -3.95 2.42
C GLY A 195 25.82 -3.59 0.99
N ARG A 196 25.03 -3.97 -0.03
CA ARG A 196 25.30 -3.55 -1.42
C ARG A 196 24.87 -2.11 -1.61
N ALA A 197 25.73 -1.32 -2.26
CA ALA A 197 25.39 0.02 -2.68
C ALA A 197 24.47 -0.06 -3.90
N GLU A 198 23.17 0.03 -3.67
CA GLU A 198 22.15 0.04 -4.72
C GLU A 198 21.49 1.42 -4.75
N THR A 199 21.42 2.03 -5.93
CA THR A 199 20.75 3.32 -6.13
C THR A 199 19.29 3.09 -6.51
N ASN A 200 18.45 4.09 -6.22
CA ASN A 200 17.03 4.09 -6.63
C ASN A 200 16.24 2.83 -6.20
N VAL A 201 16.51 2.32 -4.99
CA VAL A 201 15.87 1.12 -4.43
C VAL A 201 14.43 1.35 -3.99
N ILE A 202 14.07 2.60 -3.64
CA ILE A 202 12.69 2.98 -3.31
C ILE A 202 12.07 3.60 -4.56
N LYS A 203 10.99 3.00 -5.07
CA LYS A 203 10.30 3.42 -6.29
C LYS A 203 9.08 4.26 -5.93
N GLN A 204 8.97 5.47 -6.46
CA GLN A 204 7.74 6.27 -6.37
C GLN A 204 6.71 5.73 -7.37
N ILE A 205 5.44 5.68 -6.99
CA ILE A 205 4.35 5.25 -7.87
C ILE A 205 3.81 6.47 -8.63
N PRO A 206 3.98 6.58 -9.97
CA PRO A 206 3.62 7.80 -10.70
C PRO A 206 2.13 8.18 -10.58
N ALA A 207 1.26 7.17 -10.49
CA ALA A 207 -0.19 7.37 -10.37
C ALA A 207 -0.64 7.76 -8.95
N LEU A 208 0.24 7.63 -7.95
CA LEU A 208 -0.01 7.87 -6.53
C LEU A 208 1.20 8.60 -5.93
N PRO A 209 1.30 9.93 -6.08
CA PRO A 209 2.54 10.68 -5.80
C PRO A 209 3.09 10.53 -4.38
N SER A 210 2.23 10.31 -3.39
CA SER A 210 2.64 10.10 -1.98
C SER A 210 2.95 8.63 -1.64
N LEU A 211 2.85 7.71 -2.60
CA LEU A 211 3.14 6.28 -2.40
C LEU A 211 4.49 5.90 -2.98
N TYR A 212 5.24 5.19 -2.15
CA TYR A 212 6.55 4.64 -2.47
C TYR A 212 6.57 3.14 -2.16
N VAL A 213 7.33 2.38 -2.92
CA VAL A 213 7.49 0.93 -2.74
C VAL A 213 8.97 0.59 -2.68
N LEU A 214 9.38 -0.16 -1.65
CA LEU A 214 10.68 -0.80 -1.57
C LEU A 214 10.49 -2.29 -1.84
N PRO A 215 10.75 -2.78 -3.07
CA PRO A 215 10.67 -4.21 -3.38
C PRO A 215 11.80 -4.99 -2.69
N VAL A 216 11.69 -6.32 -2.68
CA VAL A 216 12.75 -7.20 -2.16
C VAL A 216 14.06 -7.04 -2.95
N GLY A 217 13.98 -6.82 -4.26
CA GLY A 217 15.14 -6.95 -5.15
C GLY A 217 15.44 -8.42 -5.45
N ILE A 218 16.72 -8.76 -5.65
CA ILE A 218 17.16 -10.14 -5.86
C ILE A 218 16.88 -10.99 -4.61
N THR A 219 16.12 -12.08 -4.77
CA THR A 219 15.78 -12.97 -3.66
C THR A 219 17.05 -13.57 -3.02
N PRO A 220 17.28 -13.35 -1.71
CA PRO A 220 18.45 -13.89 -1.02
C PRO A 220 18.26 -15.35 -0.61
N PRO A 221 19.34 -16.13 -0.45
CA PRO A 221 19.24 -17.52 0.04
C PRO A 221 18.98 -17.62 1.55
N ASN A 222 19.11 -16.52 2.30
CA ASN A 222 19.13 -16.49 3.77
C ASN A 222 18.25 -15.33 4.34
N PRO A 223 16.93 -15.35 4.08
CA PRO A 223 16.05 -14.22 4.38
C PRO A 223 15.93 -13.91 5.88
N LEU A 224 15.80 -14.93 6.72
CA LEU A 224 15.66 -14.78 8.18
C LEU A 224 16.90 -14.12 8.78
N GLU A 225 18.09 -14.58 8.40
CA GLU A 225 19.36 -14.06 8.90
C GLU A 225 19.57 -12.59 8.50
N LEU A 226 19.01 -12.15 7.36
CA LEU A 226 19.07 -10.74 6.96
C LEU A 226 18.19 -9.84 7.83
N VAL A 227 16.97 -10.27 8.16
CA VAL A 227 16.03 -9.48 8.98
C VAL A 227 16.36 -9.51 10.48
N GLU A 228 17.08 -10.54 10.95
CA GLU A 228 17.54 -10.60 12.34
C GLU A 228 18.68 -9.62 12.65
N ARG A 229 19.52 -9.31 11.66
CA ARG A 229 20.68 -8.42 11.80
C ARG A 229 20.29 -7.03 12.30
N PRO A 230 21.18 -6.33 13.02
CA PRO A 230 20.95 -4.94 13.46
C PRO A 230 20.63 -3.98 12.32
N ALA A 231 21.13 -4.25 11.11
CA ALA A 231 20.91 -3.45 9.91
C ALA A 231 19.42 -3.27 9.59
N PHE A 232 18.60 -4.32 9.73
CA PHE A 232 17.17 -4.21 9.45
C PHE A 232 16.47 -3.28 10.44
N GLY A 233 16.78 -3.37 11.73
CA GLY A 233 16.24 -2.45 12.75
C GLY A 233 16.70 -1.00 12.54
N LEU A 234 17.93 -0.78 12.08
CA LEU A 234 18.44 0.55 11.71
C LEU A 234 17.67 1.11 10.50
N LEU A 235 17.49 0.29 9.47
CA LEU A 235 16.71 0.66 8.29
C LEU A 235 15.29 1.07 8.67
N MET A 236 14.58 0.27 9.47
CA MET A 236 13.20 0.61 9.88
C MET A 236 13.11 1.97 10.59
N ARG A 237 14.08 2.30 11.46
CA ARG A 237 14.14 3.61 12.11
C ARG A 237 14.39 4.75 11.11
N GLU A 238 15.28 4.54 10.15
CA GLU A 238 15.55 5.52 9.10
C GLU A 238 14.31 5.77 8.22
N LEU A 239 13.60 4.70 7.85
CA LEU A 239 12.37 4.81 7.06
C LEU A 239 11.28 5.57 7.82
N LEU A 240 11.12 5.33 9.13
CA LEU A 240 10.16 6.06 9.97
C LEU A 240 10.47 7.55 10.14
N ASN A 241 11.71 7.96 9.91
CA ASN A 241 12.10 9.38 9.89
C ASN A 241 11.79 10.04 8.54
N LYS A 242 11.70 9.27 7.44
CA LYS A 242 11.52 9.78 6.07
C LYS A 242 10.07 9.70 5.58
N PHE A 243 9.29 8.78 6.13
CA PHE A 243 7.92 8.50 5.76
C PHE A 243 6.99 8.69 6.95
N ASP A 244 5.79 9.21 6.69
CA ASP A 244 4.75 9.39 7.70
C ASP A 244 4.11 8.05 8.08
N HIS A 245 4.00 7.16 7.09
CA HIS A 245 3.48 5.81 7.25
C HIS A 245 4.41 4.79 6.58
N VAL A 246 4.75 3.73 7.30
CA VAL A 246 5.53 2.60 6.78
C VAL A 246 4.71 1.32 6.99
N VAL A 247 4.29 0.71 5.89
CA VAL A 247 3.59 -0.58 5.85
C VAL A 247 4.58 -1.65 5.38
N VAL A 248 4.61 -2.80 6.03
CA VAL A 248 5.57 -3.87 5.74
C VAL A 248 4.82 -5.15 5.44
N ASP A 249 4.89 -5.62 4.20
CA ASP A 249 4.42 -6.96 3.82
C ASP A 249 5.47 -7.99 4.29
N THR A 250 5.03 -9.09 4.88
CA THR A 250 5.90 -10.08 5.54
C THR A 250 5.62 -11.47 5.00
N PRO A 251 6.56 -12.43 4.99
CA PRO A 251 6.23 -13.81 4.61
C PRO A 251 5.15 -14.41 5.53
N ALA A 252 4.43 -15.43 5.04
CA ALA A 252 3.49 -16.15 5.88
C ALA A 252 4.18 -16.81 7.09
N ALA A 253 3.55 -16.79 8.26
CA ALA A 253 4.10 -17.36 9.48
C ALA A 253 4.36 -18.87 9.38
N ALA A 254 3.62 -19.58 8.51
CA ALA A 254 3.85 -20.98 8.19
C ALA A 254 5.24 -21.27 7.60
N TYR A 255 5.93 -20.27 7.04
CA TYR A 255 7.29 -20.44 6.51
C TYR A 255 8.39 -20.35 7.57
N GLY A 256 8.09 -19.85 8.77
CA GLY A 256 9.06 -19.70 9.85
C GLY A 256 8.89 -18.41 10.65
N SER A 257 9.94 -18.05 11.38
CA SER A 257 9.93 -16.94 12.34
C SER A 257 10.04 -15.55 11.72
N ASP A 258 10.28 -15.45 10.42
CA ASP A 258 10.51 -14.21 9.67
C ASP A 258 9.44 -13.16 9.99
N ALA A 259 8.16 -13.53 9.93
CA ALA A 259 7.02 -12.62 10.18
C ALA A 259 7.08 -11.99 11.57
N SER A 260 7.35 -12.80 12.60
CA SER A 260 7.43 -12.36 13.99
C SER A 260 8.67 -11.49 14.25
N VAL A 261 9.82 -11.85 13.65
CA VAL A 261 11.05 -11.03 13.72
C VAL A 261 10.82 -9.67 13.06
N ILE A 262 10.21 -9.65 11.88
CA ILE A 262 9.89 -8.41 11.16
C ILE A 262 8.90 -7.57 11.96
N ALA A 263 7.82 -8.17 12.48
CA ALA A 263 6.85 -7.48 13.32
C ALA A 263 7.49 -6.83 14.56
N ALA A 264 8.37 -7.56 15.26
CA ALA A 264 9.10 -7.04 16.42
C ALA A 264 9.96 -5.82 16.08
N ARG A 265 10.56 -5.79 14.88
CA ARG A 265 11.39 -4.67 14.40
C ARG A 265 10.55 -3.51 13.86
N CYS A 266 9.35 -3.78 13.35
CA CYS A 266 8.39 -2.75 12.95
C CYS A 266 7.76 -2.04 14.16
N GLY A 267 7.58 -2.77 15.26
CA GLY A 267 6.99 -2.26 16.50
C GLY A 267 5.47 -2.33 16.54
N ALA A 268 4.81 -2.63 15.43
CA ALA A 268 3.38 -2.94 15.38
C ALA A 268 3.08 -4.02 14.33
N ALA A 269 2.00 -4.77 14.56
CA ALA A 269 1.54 -5.82 13.67
C ALA A 269 0.02 -5.79 13.48
N LEU A 270 -0.44 -6.09 12.27
CA LEU A 270 -1.84 -6.31 11.93
C LEU A 270 -1.96 -7.69 11.29
N VAL A 271 -2.77 -8.54 11.88
CA VAL A 271 -2.95 -9.92 11.42
C VAL A 271 -4.04 -9.96 10.36
N VAL A 272 -3.79 -10.65 9.25
CA VAL A 272 -4.76 -10.91 8.19
C VAL A 272 -5.13 -12.39 8.22
N ALA A 273 -6.42 -12.67 8.25
CA ALA A 273 -7.00 -14.01 8.17
C ALA A 273 -8.00 -14.08 7.02
N ARG A 274 -8.02 -15.21 6.31
CA ARG A 274 -8.91 -15.48 5.19
C ARG A 274 -10.14 -16.24 5.63
N GLN A 275 -11.30 -15.68 5.34
CA GLN A 275 -12.60 -16.23 5.67
C GLN A 275 -12.78 -17.62 5.03
N GLY A 276 -13.22 -18.58 5.85
CA GLY A 276 -13.45 -19.96 5.41
C GLY A 276 -12.19 -20.74 5.03
N ARG A 277 -10.99 -20.18 5.21
CA ARG A 277 -9.71 -20.83 4.83
C ARG A 277 -8.69 -20.86 5.97
N SER A 278 -8.42 -19.73 6.62
CA SER A 278 -7.44 -19.71 7.72
C SER A 278 -7.98 -20.51 8.91
N ARG A 279 -7.12 -21.37 9.46
CA ARG A 279 -7.48 -22.19 10.60
C ARG A 279 -7.37 -21.40 11.90
N VAL A 280 -8.34 -21.57 12.79
CA VAL A 280 -8.43 -20.84 14.06
C VAL A 280 -7.22 -21.13 14.96
N ASP A 281 -6.75 -22.38 15.00
CA ASP A 281 -5.57 -22.78 15.80
C ASP A 281 -4.30 -22.03 15.35
N ARG A 282 -4.02 -22.01 14.04
CA ARG A 282 -2.88 -21.27 13.49
C ARG A 282 -2.97 -19.77 13.72
N LEU A 283 -4.18 -19.21 13.64
CA LEU A 283 -4.41 -17.81 13.95
C LEU A 283 -4.13 -17.51 15.44
N GLN A 284 -4.57 -18.39 16.34
CA GLN A 284 -4.30 -18.27 17.78
C GLN A 284 -2.80 -18.38 18.08
N ASP A 285 -2.09 -19.31 17.44
CA ASP A 285 -0.65 -19.47 17.58
C ASP A 285 0.12 -18.21 17.13
N LEU A 286 -0.27 -17.66 15.98
CA LEU A 286 0.33 -16.42 15.47
C LEU A 286 0.06 -15.23 16.40
N VAL A 287 -1.18 -15.06 16.84
CA VAL A 287 -1.55 -14.00 17.79
C VAL A 287 -0.77 -14.16 19.10
N GLY A 288 -0.69 -15.38 19.66
CA GLY A 288 0.06 -15.66 20.87
C GLY A 288 1.55 -15.32 20.73
N THR A 289 2.15 -15.69 19.59
CA THR A 289 3.55 -15.35 19.27
C THR A 289 3.77 -13.84 19.21
N LEU A 290 2.86 -13.10 18.59
CA LEU A 290 2.95 -11.65 18.47
C LEU A 290 2.71 -10.93 19.79
N THR A 291 1.75 -11.39 20.60
CA THR A 291 1.48 -10.84 21.95
C THR A 291 2.67 -11.04 22.89
N GLY A 292 3.44 -12.12 22.72
CA GLY A 292 4.71 -12.33 23.45
C GLY A 292 5.89 -11.52 22.91
N SER A 293 5.71 -10.76 21.82
CA SER A 293 6.77 -9.96 21.19
C SER A 293 6.71 -8.48 21.60
N PRO A 294 7.76 -7.68 21.33
CA PRO A 294 7.72 -6.23 21.52
C PRO A 294 6.73 -5.48 20.60
N ALA A 295 6.14 -6.15 19.62
CA ALA A 295 5.23 -5.53 18.66
C ALA A 295 3.84 -5.30 19.29
N LYS A 296 3.30 -4.08 19.11
CA LYS A 296 1.90 -3.79 19.45
C LYS A 296 0.99 -4.45 18.42
N LEU A 297 0.14 -5.38 18.86
CA LEU A 297 -0.89 -5.96 18.00
C LEU A 297 -2.01 -4.93 17.78
N ALA A 298 -2.12 -4.41 16.56
CA ALA A 298 -3.13 -3.43 16.17
C ALA A 298 -4.53 -4.06 16.01
N GLY A 299 -4.58 -5.36 15.70
CA GLY A 299 -5.80 -6.13 15.58
C GLY A 299 -5.69 -7.29 14.60
N VAL A 300 -6.85 -7.86 14.26
CA VAL A 300 -7.02 -8.90 13.25
C VAL A 300 -8.03 -8.41 12.22
N ILE A 301 -7.73 -8.60 10.94
CA ILE A 301 -8.60 -8.33 9.81
C ILE A 301 -8.99 -9.66 9.17
N MET A 302 -10.28 -9.81 8.90
CA MET A 302 -10.80 -10.92 8.11
C MET A 302 -10.99 -10.43 6.68
N ASN A 303 -10.49 -11.19 5.69
CA ASN A 303 -10.68 -10.91 4.28
C ASN A 303 -11.31 -12.10 3.55
N GLU A 304 -11.85 -11.84 2.36
CA GLU A 304 -12.45 -12.83 1.45
C GLU A 304 -11.56 -13.09 0.22
N TYR A 305 -10.25 -12.81 0.31
CA TYR A 305 -9.31 -12.98 -0.81
C TYR A 305 -9.41 -14.38 -1.43
#